data_AF-A0A2R6DZK7-F1
#
_entry.id   AF-A0A2R6DZK7-F1
#
_cell.length_a   1.000
_cell.length_b   1.000
_cell.length_c   1.000
_cell.angle_alpha   90.00
_cell.angle_beta   90.00
_cell.angle_gamma   90.00
#
_symmetry.space_group_name_H-M   'P 1'
#
loop_
_entity.id
_entity.type
_entity.pdbx_description
1 polymer ?
#
loop_
_entity_poly.entity_id
_entity_poly.type
_entity_poly.pdbx_seq_one_letter_code
_entity_poly.pdbx_strand_id
1 'polypeptide(L)'
;VEKYRETLDRGGRRVEGLAEQYADTGDAIPVEELVELYDSHGIQPDMVEDVAAEYGVAVDVPDDFYSVVAERHGGAEATEEAAEARPYADDLAELPETDRLYYEDQERTEFEAVVLDVFERGDGRYDVVLDGTMFYPEGGGQPPDHGTLSSDEATVEVSDAQIVDGVVVHTCDGDPGKGEFVRGQIDATRRRRLMRHHTATHIVVHSARQVLGDHVRQAGAQKGTESSRIDVSHYDSVSRAEVKAIEHRANDVVRGNTAVTQEWPDRNEAEAEHGFDLYQGGVPTGENIRLIHVDDDVQACGGTHVARTGDVGAITVLSTERVQDGVVRFTFAAGDAAIQATQDTEDALREAADVLDVAPETVPETAERFFEEWKERGKTIEGLKEELAEVRATGSADGEELDVNGTPAVVQRVDADMDELRATANALVEEGTIAVIGSGVDGATFVVATPEGSAVNAGEVVSRLAAKVGGGGGGPPDFAQGGGPDADELDEALEEAPEVLRQVADA
;
A
#
# COMPACT_ATOMS: atom_id res chain seq x y z
N VAL A 1 15.73 -15.37 -13.99
CA VAL A 1 15.39 -16.14 -15.21
C VAL A 1 13.89 -16.20 -15.44
N GLU A 2 13.09 -16.56 -14.43
CA GLU A 2 11.61 -16.61 -14.56
C GLU A 2 10.99 -15.20 -14.69
N LYS A 3 11.32 -14.26 -13.79
CA LYS A 3 10.96 -12.83 -13.96
C LYS A 3 11.45 -12.23 -15.26
N TYR A 4 12.68 -12.56 -15.70
CA TYR A 4 13.21 -12.10 -16.99
C TYR A 4 12.32 -12.59 -18.14
N ARG A 5 11.86 -13.85 -18.14
CA ARG A 5 10.91 -14.36 -19.14
C ARG A 5 9.53 -13.70 -19.06
N GLU A 6 9.04 -13.42 -17.86
CA GLU A 6 7.75 -12.75 -17.67
C GLU A 6 7.78 -11.27 -18.09
N THR A 7 8.89 -10.59 -17.81
CA THR A 7 9.21 -9.25 -18.29
C THR A 7 9.38 -9.25 -19.81
N LEU A 8 9.98 -10.29 -20.39
CA LEU A 8 10.06 -10.46 -21.85
C LEU A 8 8.67 -10.66 -22.49
N ASP A 9 7.77 -11.43 -21.88
CA ASP A 9 6.40 -11.65 -22.41
C ASP A 9 5.52 -10.38 -22.32
N ARG A 10 5.77 -9.52 -21.33
CA ARG A 10 5.05 -8.24 -21.14
C ARG A 10 5.68 -7.10 -21.95
N GLY A 11 7.01 -7.10 -22.03
CA GLY A 11 7.82 -6.15 -22.79
C GLY A 11 7.76 -6.36 -24.30
N GLY A 12 7.70 -7.62 -24.75
CA GLY A 12 7.60 -7.99 -26.16
C GLY A 12 6.44 -7.31 -26.88
N ARG A 13 5.24 -7.31 -26.28
CA ARG A 13 4.06 -6.61 -26.83
C ARG A 13 4.24 -5.09 -26.98
N ARG A 14 5.02 -4.46 -26.10
CA ARG A 14 5.31 -3.01 -26.17
C ARG A 14 6.35 -2.71 -27.25
N VAL A 15 7.35 -3.59 -27.39
CA VAL A 15 8.34 -3.52 -28.47
C VAL A 15 7.70 -3.77 -29.83
N GLU A 16 6.78 -4.74 -29.94
CA GLU A 16 5.97 -5.00 -31.15
C GLU A 16 5.18 -3.75 -31.56
N GLY A 17 4.47 -3.12 -30.61
CA GLY A 17 3.70 -1.90 -30.90
C GLY A 17 4.58 -0.71 -31.32
N LEU A 18 5.78 -0.58 -30.72
CA LEU A 18 6.75 0.44 -31.11
C LEU A 18 7.34 0.15 -32.50
N ALA A 19 7.68 -1.09 -32.78
CA ALA A 19 8.18 -1.52 -34.09
C ALA A 19 7.14 -1.32 -35.20
N GLU A 20 5.85 -1.61 -34.95
CA GLU A 20 4.77 -1.30 -35.90
C GLU A 20 4.66 0.20 -36.17
N GLN A 21 4.74 1.04 -35.13
CA GLN A 21 4.68 2.49 -35.26
C GLN A 21 5.82 3.06 -36.12
N TYR A 22 7.05 2.62 -35.89
CA TYR A 22 8.22 3.09 -36.64
C TYR A 22 8.35 2.43 -38.03
N ALA A 23 7.76 1.25 -38.24
CA ALA A 23 7.62 0.65 -39.57
C ALA A 23 6.74 1.51 -40.50
N ASP A 24 5.68 2.11 -39.96
CA ASP A 24 4.77 2.97 -40.71
C ASP A 24 5.41 4.31 -41.11
N THR A 25 6.35 4.83 -40.31
CA THR A 25 7.05 6.09 -40.59
C THR A 25 8.35 5.91 -41.38
N GLY A 26 8.96 4.71 -41.33
CA GLY A 26 10.22 4.39 -41.99
C GLY A 26 11.46 4.93 -41.26
N ASP A 27 11.30 5.35 -40.01
CA ASP A 27 12.37 5.87 -39.16
C ASP A 27 12.93 4.74 -38.26
N ALA A 28 14.16 4.89 -37.78
CA ALA A 28 14.75 3.97 -36.81
C ALA A 28 14.19 4.24 -35.40
N ILE A 29 14.13 3.21 -34.55
CA ILE A 29 13.80 3.38 -33.13
C ILE A 29 14.95 4.14 -32.46
N PRO A 30 14.67 5.32 -31.86
CA PRO A 30 15.71 6.18 -31.31
C PRO A 30 16.22 5.68 -29.95
N VAL A 31 17.42 6.13 -29.59
CA VAL A 31 18.13 5.77 -28.34
C VAL A 31 17.28 6.04 -27.10
N GLU A 32 16.54 7.15 -27.07
CA GLU A 32 15.74 7.56 -25.92
C GLU A 32 14.63 6.54 -25.59
N GLU A 33 14.00 5.95 -26.60
CA GLU A 33 12.99 4.90 -26.45
C GLU A 33 13.63 3.59 -25.95
N LEU A 34 14.84 3.27 -26.41
CA LEU A 34 15.61 2.12 -25.90
C LEU A 34 15.95 2.28 -24.42
N VAL A 35 16.34 3.48 -24.00
CA VAL A 35 16.62 3.79 -22.60
C VAL A 35 15.32 3.69 -21.77
N GLU A 36 14.17 4.18 -22.27
CA GLU A 36 12.88 4.02 -21.57
C GLU A 36 12.46 2.55 -21.42
N LEU A 37 12.61 1.76 -22.48
CA LEU A 37 12.31 0.32 -22.46
C LEU A 37 13.24 -0.44 -21.49
N TYR A 38 14.50 -0.05 -21.41
CA TYR A 38 15.44 -0.59 -20.43
C TYR A 38 15.07 -0.19 -18.99
N ASP A 39 14.83 1.10 -18.73
CA ASP A 39 14.57 1.64 -17.39
C ASP A 39 13.22 1.19 -16.83
N SER A 40 12.17 1.30 -17.65
CA SER A 40 10.78 1.11 -17.20
C SER A 40 10.32 -0.34 -17.34
N HIS A 41 10.96 -1.11 -18.23
CA HIS A 41 10.51 -2.47 -18.57
C HIS A 41 11.63 -3.50 -18.53
N GLY A 42 12.89 -3.13 -18.24
CA GLY A 42 14.00 -4.09 -18.15
C GLY A 42 14.33 -4.81 -19.46
N ILE A 43 13.97 -4.24 -20.62
CA ILE A 43 14.21 -4.83 -21.94
C ILE A 43 15.60 -4.41 -22.44
N GLN A 44 16.40 -5.39 -22.84
CA GLN A 44 17.75 -5.14 -23.37
C GLN A 44 17.71 -4.65 -24.83
N PRO A 45 18.63 -3.78 -25.27
CA PRO A 45 18.70 -3.30 -26.65
C PRO A 45 18.73 -4.42 -27.70
N ASP A 46 19.53 -5.47 -27.46
CA ASP A 46 19.63 -6.63 -28.36
C ASP A 46 18.26 -7.30 -28.59
N MET A 47 17.38 -7.30 -27.59
CA MET A 47 16.03 -7.86 -27.71
C MET A 47 15.11 -6.94 -28.53
N VAL A 48 15.30 -5.62 -28.44
CA VAL A 48 14.56 -4.65 -29.26
C VAL A 48 15.00 -4.77 -30.71
N GLU A 49 16.30 -4.95 -30.97
CA GLU A 49 16.84 -5.23 -32.30
C GLU A 49 16.24 -6.49 -32.92
N ASP A 50 16.18 -7.60 -32.15
CA ASP A 50 15.64 -8.88 -32.62
C ASP A 50 14.17 -8.76 -33.02
N VAL A 51 13.34 -8.10 -32.20
CA VAL A 51 11.90 -7.92 -32.50
C VAL A 51 11.70 -6.91 -33.63
N ALA A 52 12.39 -5.77 -33.61
CA ALA A 52 12.27 -4.74 -34.65
C ALA A 52 12.69 -5.27 -36.03
N ALA A 53 13.65 -6.19 -36.09
CA ALA A 53 14.08 -6.85 -37.31
C ALA A 53 12.96 -7.68 -37.97
N GLU A 54 12.04 -8.27 -37.19
CA GLU A 54 10.89 -9.01 -37.73
C GLU A 54 9.89 -8.08 -38.46
N TYR A 55 9.85 -6.81 -38.06
CA TYR A 55 9.02 -5.75 -38.64
C TYR A 55 9.79 -4.89 -39.68
N GLY A 56 11.07 -5.19 -39.92
CA GLY A 56 11.90 -4.49 -40.90
C GLY A 56 12.35 -3.08 -40.47
N VAL A 57 12.35 -2.80 -39.16
CA VAL A 57 12.72 -1.51 -38.58
C VAL A 57 14.15 -1.56 -38.04
N ALA A 58 14.93 -0.52 -38.32
CA ALA A 58 16.28 -0.38 -37.76
C ALA A 58 16.21 0.21 -36.34
N VAL A 59 17.18 -0.14 -35.51
CA VAL A 59 17.28 0.34 -34.13
C VAL A 59 18.64 1.04 -33.98
N ASP A 60 18.64 2.26 -33.45
CA ASP A 60 19.88 3.00 -33.21
C ASP A 60 20.40 2.66 -31.80
N VAL A 61 21.24 1.62 -31.69
CA VAL A 61 21.91 1.25 -30.42
C VAL A 61 23.31 1.89 -30.35
N PRO A 62 23.58 2.83 -29.43
CA PRO A 62 24.92 3.38 -29.24
C PRO A 62 25.87 2.36 -28.62
N ASP A 63 27.16 2.42 -28.99
CA ASP A 63 28.21 1.58 -28.41
C ASP A 63 28.37 1.79 -26.88
N ASP A 64 27.93 2.95 -26.37
CA ASP A 64 27.98 3.36 -24.97
C ASP A 64 26.60 3.37 -24.28
N PHE A 65 25.61 2.63 -24.81
CA PHE A 65 24.23 2.59 -24.29
C PHE A 65 24.13 2.45 -22.77
N TYR A 66 24.87 1.49 -22.16
CA TYR A 66 24.85 1.29 -20.72
C TYR A 66 25.48 2.44 -19.92
N SER A 67 26.41 3.19 -20.52
CA SER A 67 26.95 4.41 -19.92
C SER A 67 25.92 5.54 -19.93
N VAL A 68 25.14 5.68 -21.00
CA VAL A 68 24.03 6.65 -21.10
C VAL A 68 22.95 6.35 -20.05
N VAL A 69 22.59 5.07 -19.87
CA VAL A 69 21.67 4.63 -18.80
C VAL A 69 22.25 4.92 -17.42
N ALA A 70 23.52 4.59 -17.21
CA ALA A 70 24.20 4.82 -15.92
C ALA A 70 24.33 6.32 -15.58
N GLU A 71 24.51 7.21 -16.56
CA GLU A 71 24.51 8.66 -16.35
C GLU A 71 23.11 9.18 -15.98
N ARG A 72 22.04 8.60 -16.57
CA ARG A 72 20.64 8.96 -16.26
C ARG A 72 20.24 8.60 -14.82
N HIS A 73 20.73 7.47 -14.30
CA HIS A 73 20.51 7.05 -12.89
C HIS A 73 21.62 7.49 -11.93
N GLY A 74 22.78 7.88 -12.46
CA GLY A 74 23.95 8.35 -11.71
C GLY A 74 23.90 9.84 -11.39
N GLY A 75 23.00 10.57 -12.05
CA GLY A 75 22.42 11.77 -11.47
C GLY A 75 21.62 11.33 -10.26
N ALA A 76 22.25 11.30 -9.09
CA ALA A 76 21.53 11.36 -7.84
C ALA A 76 20.53 12.52 -8.00
N GLU A 77 19.25 12.19 -8.14
CA GLU A 77 18.20 12.98 -7.56
C GLU A 77 18.56 13.04 -6.08
N ALA A 78 19.47 13.97 -5.75
CA ALA A 78 19.46 14.61 -4.47
C ALA A 78 18.00 15.01 -4.32
N THR A 79 17.28 14.27 -3.48
CA THR A 79 16.11 14.79 -2.82
C THR A 79 16.59 16.07 -2.14
N GLU A 80 16.52 17.17 -2.88
CA GLU A 80 16.24 18.49 -2.36
C GLU A 80 14.87 18.36 -1.68
N GLU A 81 14.83 17.66 -0.54
CA GLU A 81 13.83 17.93 0.47
C GLU A 81 13.97 19.42 0.74
N ALA A 82 12.88 20.13 0.47
CA ALA A 82 12.80 21.57 0.41
C ALA A 82 13.38 22.19 1.69
N ALA A 83 14.66 22.54 1.65
CA ALA A 83 15.19 23.56 2.52
C ALA A 83 14.44 24.83 2.13
N GLU A 84 13.37 25.13 2.87
CA GLU A 84 12.75 26.46 2.81
C GLU A 84 13.89 27.46 2.86
N ALA A 85 14.03 28.28 1.82
CA ALA A 85 15.09 29.27 1.75
C ALA A 85 14.99 30.16 2.98
N ARG A 86 15.89 29.94 3.96
CA ARG A 86 15.90 30.68 5.21
C ARG A 86 16.37 32.10 4.89
N PRO A 87 15.54 33.13 5.10
CA PRO A 87 15.88 34.51 4.71
C PRO A 87 17.08 35.07 5.49
N TYR A 88 17.53 34.36 6.53
CA TYR A 88 18.63 34.68 7.44
C TYR A 88 19.81 33.67 7.31
N ALA A 89 19.91 32.96 6.18
CA ALA A 89 20.99 31.97 5.96
C ALA A 89 22.40 32.58 6.04
N ASP A 90 22.58 33.83 5.58
CA ASP A 90 23.86 34.54 5.69
C ASP A 90 24.23 34.78 7.17
N ASP A 91 23.26 35.12 8.02
CA ASP A 91 23.47 35.32 9.46
C ASP A 91 23.83 34.00 10.17
N LEU A 92 23.22 32.87 9.77
CA LEU A 92 23.59 31.54 10.29
C LEU A 92 25.04 31.18 9.96
N ALA A 93 25.51 31.50 8.75
CA ALA A 93 26.86 31.18 8.30
C ALA A 93 27.96 31.94 9.07
N GLU A 94 27.60 33.02 9.79
CA GLU A 94 28.51 33.76 10.66
C GLU A 94 28.61 33.17 12.07
N LEU A 95 27.70 32.27 12.46
CA LEU A 95 27.69 31.63 13.77
C LEU A 95 28.71 30.48 13.84
N PRO A 96 29.28 30.21 15.03
CA PRO A 96 30.13 29.04 15.22
C PRO A 96 29.32 27.74 15.09
N GLU A 97 29.98 26.65 14.70
CA GLU A 97 29.39 25.30 14.75
C GLU A 97 28.87 25.00 16.17
N THR A 98 27.69 24.38 16.26
CA THR A 98 27.08 24.06 17.55
C THR A 98 27.77 22.86 18.19
N ASP A 99 28.09 22.96 19.48
CA ASP A 99 28.61 21.83 20.26
C ASP A 99 27.49 20.78 20.46
N ARG A 100 27.66 19.62 19.80
CA ARG A 100 26.69 18.51 19.80
C ARG A 100 26.88 17.61 21.03
N LEU A 101 26.44 18.13 22.17
CA LEU A 101 26.63 17.52 23.50
C LEU A 101 26.02 16.11 23.61
N TYR A 102 25.01 15.79 22.81
CA TYR A 102 24.35 14.48 22.81
C TYR A 102 25.28 13.33 22.40
N TYR A 103 26.42 13.59 21.77
CA TYR A 103 27.42 12.54 21.52
C TYR A 103 28.21 12.15 22.78
N GLU A 104 28.28 13.00 23.80
CA GLU A 104 29.03 12.68 25.02
C GLU A 104 28.23 11.78 25.97
N ASP A 105 26.93 12.08 26.12
CA ASP A 105 25.99 11.33 26.95
C ASP A 105 24.61 11.33 26.28
N GLN A 106 24.30 10.24 25.59
CA GLN A 106 23.08 10.09 24.80
C GLN A 106 21.81 9.93 25.67
N GLU A 107 21.98 9.51 26.93
CA GLU A 107 20.88 9.29 27.88
C GLU A 107 20.52 10.54 28.68
N ARG A 108 21.44 11.52 28.75
CA ARG A 108 21.18 12.81 29.39
C ARG A 108 20.09 13.60 28.65
N THR A 109 19.14 14.10 29.43
CA THR A 109 17.98 14.85 28.91
C THR A 109 17.92 16.31 29.34
N GLU A 110 18.85 16.73 30.20
CA GLU A 110 18.94 18.09 30.75
C GLU A 110 20.31 18.69 30.41
N PHE A 111 20.34 19.96 30.02
CA PHE A 111 21.58 20.69 29.77
C PHE A 111 21.39 22.20 29.98
N GLU A 112 22.51 22.93 30.03
CA GLU A 112 22.55 24.39 30.07
C GLU A 112 23.31 24.89 28.84
N ALA A 113 22.85 25.98 28.25
CA ALA A 113 23.42 26.58 27.04
C ALA A 113 23.18 28.09 27.00
N VAL A 114 23.87 28.79 26.11
CA VAL A 114 23.66 30.21 25.80
C VAL A 114 22.97 30.34 24.45
N VAL A 115 21.94 31.19 24.38
CA VAL A 115 21.27 31.53 23.12
C VAL A 115 22.17 32.45 22.30
N LEU A 116 22.68 31.97 21.18
CA LEU A 116 23.53 32.74 20.28
C LEU A 116 22.73 33.68 19.39
N ASP A 117 21.60 33.21 18.86
CA ASP A 117 20.70 34.02 18.04
C ASP A 117 19.27 33.51 18.04
N VAL A 118 18.34 34.39 17.65
CA VAL A 118 16.91 34.10 17.53
C VAL A 118 16.36 34.81 16.29
N PHE A 119 15.72 34.05 15.41
CA PHE A 119 15.13 34.54 14.17
C PHE A 119 13.62 34.28 14.14
N GLU A 120 12.82 35.31 13.89
CA GLU A 120 11.35 35.16 13.79
C GLU A 120 10.95 34.62 12.40
N ARG A 121 10.15 33.54 12.34
CA ARG A 121 9.69 32.93 11.08
C ARG A 121 8.46 33.61 10.48
N GLY A 122 7.82 34.51 11.21
CA GLY A 122 6.65 35.29 10.76
C GLY A 122 5.29 34.58 10.90
N ASP A 123 5.27 33.33 11.36
CA ASP A 123 4.08 32.53 11.67
C ASP A 123 3.85 32.37 13.19
N GLY A 124 4.56 33.16 13.99
CA GLY A 124 4.54 33.09 15.46
C GLY A 124 5.56 32.11 16.04
N ARG A 125 6.37 31.43 15.21
CA ARG A 125 7.49 30.59 15.64
C ARG A 125 8.83 31.29 15.47
N TYR A 126 9.84 30.76 16.16
CA TYR A 126 11.19 31.28 16.21
C TYR A 126 12.19 30.18 15.92
N ASP A 127 13.24 30.51 15.19
CA ASP A 127 14.41 29.67 14.98
C ASP A 127 15.50 30.12 15.95
N VAL A 128 15.82 29.25 16.92
CA VAL A 128 16.73 29.54 18.03
C VAL A 128 18.04 28.77 17.85
N VAL A 129 19.17 29.46 17.96
CA VAL A 129 20.52 28.88 17.87
C VAL A 129 21.20 28.94 19.22
N LEU A 130 21.81 27.81 19.63
CA LEU A 130 22.53 27.67 20.90
C LEU A 130 24.02 27.43 20.65
N ASP A 131 24.86 27.72 21.65
CA ASP A 131 26.29 27.39 21.62
C ASP A 131 26.54 25.88 21.72
N GLY A 132 25.78 25.18 22.56
CA GLY A 132 25.76 23.73 22.66
C GLY A 132 24.34 23.20 22.89
N THR A 133 24.07 21.98 22.41
CA THR A 133 22.74 21.38 22.53
C THR A 133 22.77 19.87 22.74
N MET A 134 21.84 19.37 23.55
CA MET A 134 21.53 17.95 23.62
C MET A 134 20.41 17.55 22.65
N PHE A 135 19.67 18.47 22.04
CA PHE A 135 18.64 18.13 21.05
C PHE A 135 19.32 17.50 19.83
N TYR A 136 18.93 16.26 19.49
CA TYR A 136 19.36 15.65 18.24
C TYR A 136 18.58 16.32 17.09
N PRO A 137 19.27 16.96 16.12
CA PRO A 137 18.61 17.45 14.92
C PRO A 137 18.20 16.26 14.04
N GLU A 138 17.18 16.44 13.21
CA GLU A 138 16.78 15.42 12.25
C GLU A 138 17.96 14.97 11.37
N GLY A 139 18.10 13.66 11.19
CA GLY A 139 19.20 13.13 10.37
C GLY A 139 19.31 11.61 10.41
N GLY A 140 19.81 11.02 9.32
CA GLY A 140 20.00 9.57 9.21
C GLY A 140 18.69 8.78 9.37
N GLY A 141 17.57 9.38 8.98
CA GLY A 141 16.22 8.84 9.15
C GLY A 141 15.67 8.90 10.58
N GLN A 142 16.40 9.44 11.55
CA GLN A 142 15.89 9.67 12.91
C GLN A 142 15.25 11.07 12.98
N PRO A 143 13.96 11.17 13.39
CA PRO A 143 13.29 12.44 13.62
C PRO A 143 13.97 13.27 14.73
N PRO A 144 13.75 14.59 14.76
CA PRO A 144 14.36 15.46 15.74
C PRO A 144 13.81 15.22 17.14
N ASP A 145 14.59 15.57 18.15
CA ASP A 145 14.09 15.63 19.53
C ASP A 145 13.20 16.84 19.76
N HIS A 146 12.26 16.66 20.69
CA HIS A 146 11.38 17.72 21.16
C HIS A 146 11.64 17.97 22.64
N GLY A 147 11.16 19.09 23.18
CA GLY A 147 11.36 19.44 24.57
C GLY A 147 11.10 20.90 24.85
N THR A 148 11.84 21.49 25.79
CA THR A 148 11.69 22.89 26.18
C THR A 148 13.04 23.57 26.41
N LEU A 149 13.08 24.89 26.20
CA LEU A 149 14.14 25.77 26.66
C LEU A 149 13.55 26.76 27.68
N SER A 150 14.16 26.87 28.85
CA SER A 150 13.72 27.75 29.93
C SER A 150 14.81 28.76 30.30
N SER A 151 14.53 30.05 30.14
CA SER A 151 15.27 31.16 30.75
C SER A 151 14.58 31.63 32.04
N ASP A 152 15.11 32.67 32.68
CA ASP A 152 14.46 33.30 33.83
C ASP A 152 13.14 34.01 33.46
N GLU A 153 12.98 34.40 32.19
CA GLU A 153 11.85 35.21 31.70
C GLU A 153 10.82 34.40 30.91
N ALA A 154 11.25 33.35 30.21
CA ALA A 154 10.40 32.58 29.30
C ALA A 154 10.67 31.07 29.39
N THR A 155 9.66 30.28 29.05
CA THR A 155 9.82 28.86 28.72
C THR A 155 9.13 28.63 27.39
N VAL A 156 9.88 28.08 26.44
CA VAL A 156 9.45 27.87 25.05
C VAL A 156 9.55 26.38 24.72
N GLU A 157 8.60 25.89 23.93
CA GLU A 157 8.57 24.51 23.45
C GLU A 157 9.41 24.38 22.19
N VAL A 158 10.33 23.41 22.17
CA VAL A 158 11.10 23.00 20.99
C VAL A 158 10.34 21.89 20.28
N SER A 159 9.90 22.17 19.06
CA SER A 159 9.06 21.26 18.26
C SER A 159 9.79 20.60 17.10
N ASP A 160 10.95 21.13 16.71
CA ASP A 160 11.79 20.64 15.62
C ASP A 160 13.23 21.12 15.83
N ALA A 161 14.20 20.38 15.28
CA ALA A 161 15.62 20.74 15.31
C ALA A 161 16.28 20.27 14.02
N GLN A 162 16.99 21.17 13.34
CA GLN A 162 17.60 20.92 12.03
C GLN A 162 19.05 21.39 12.03
N ILE A 163 19.90 20.80 11.19
CA ILE A 163 21.28 21.23 11.04
C ILE A 163 21.47 21.98 9.71
N VAL A 164 22.10 23.15 9.77
CA VAL A 164 22.46 23.97 8.61
C VAL A 164 23.93 24.34 8.74
N ASP A 165 24.78 23.81 7.85
CA ASP A 165 26.23 24.07 7.82
C ASP A 165 26.94 23.94 9.19
N GLY A 166 26.57 22.93 9.98
CA GLY A 166 27.15 22.68 11.30
C GLY A 166 26.47 23.41 12.47
N VAL A 167 25.53 24.32 12.19
CA VAL A 167 24.72 25.03 13.19
C VAL A 167 23.40 24.29 13.41
N VAL A 168 23.06 24.01 14.67
CA VAL A 168 21.76 23.40 15.03
C VAL A 168 20.74 24.50 15.30
N VAL A 169 19.66 24.48 14.51
CA VAL A 169 18.57 25.45 14.60
C VAL A 169 17.33 24.78 15.18
N HIS A 170 16.80 25.33 16.27
CA HIS A 170 15.68 24.80 17.03
C HIS A 170 14.41 25.61 16.73
N THR A 171 13.36 24.97 16.24
CA THR A 171 12.07 25.64 16.00
C THR A 171 11.28 25.68 17.30
N CYS A 172 11.07 26.90 17.81
CA CYS A 172 10.42 27.19 19.09
C CYS A 172 9.10 27.97 18.91
N ASP A 173 8.19 27.86 19.87
CA ASP A 173 6.92 28.61 19.91
C ASP A 173 7.02 30.01 20.55
N GLY A 174 8.22 30.39 20.99
CA GLY A 174 8.51 31.68 21.59
C GLY A 174 9.98 32.07 21.51
N ASP A 175 10.28 33.32 21.87
CA ASP A 175 11.64 33.87 21.94
C ASP A 175 12.20 33.68 23.36
N PRO A 176 13.24 32.83 23.57
CA PRO A 176 13.88 32.65 24.86
C PRO A 176 14.85 33.78 25.24
N GLY A 177 15.15 34.70 24.32
CA GLY A 177 16.04 35.84 24.49
C GLY A 177 17.47 35.59 23.99
N LYS A 178 17.91 36.34 22.97
CA LYS A 178 19.32 36.32 22.50
C LYS A 178 20.28 36.73 23.61
N GLY A 179 21.31 35.91 23.85
CA GLY A 179 22.33 36.11 24.87
C GLY A 179 21.96 35.58 26.26
N GLU A 180 20.73 35.07 26.44
CA GLU A 180 20.29 34.50 27.71
C GLU A 180 20.88 33.10 27.95
N PHE A 181 21.01 32.77 29.23
CA PHE A 181 21.28 31.40 29.67
C PHE A 181 19.97 30.63 29.73
N VAL A 182 19.93 29.48 29.06
CA VAL A 182 18.75 28.61 29.00
C VAL A 182 19.07 27.23 29.56
N ARG A 183 18.06 26.66 30.25
CA ARG A 183 18.02 25.25 30.61
C ARG A 183 17.21 24.50 29.58
N GLY A 184 17.86 23.57 28.89
CA GLY A 184 17.20 22.67 27.95
C GLY A 184 16.75 21.38 28.61
N GLN A 185 15.52 20.97 28.32
CA GLN A 185 14.94 19.71 28.76
C GLN A 185 14.36 18.99 27.56
N ILE A 186 14.89 17.81 27.23
CA ILE A 186 14.38 16.95 26.16
C ILE A 186 13.21 16.11 26.67
N ASP A 187 12.26 15.82 25.81
CA ASP A 187 11.27 14.76 26.04
C ASP A 187 11.99 13.39 26.11
N ALA A 188 12.24 12.97 27.34
CA ALA A 188 12.91 11.71 27.65
C ALA A 188 12.19 10.49 27.07
N THR A 189 10.86 10.53 26.96
CA THR A 189 10.08 9.40 26.45
C THR A 189 10.28 9.26 24.95
N ARG A 190 10.17 10.38 24.22
CA ARG A 190 10.46 10.44 22.78
C ARG A 190 11.88 9.99 22.49
N ARG A 191 12.87 10.61 23.16
CA ARG A 191 14.30 10.29 22.99
C ARG A 191 14.57 8.80 23.16
N ARG A 192 14.10 8.20 24.26
CA ARG A 192 14.30 6.77 24.53
C ARG A 192 13.66 5.89 23.46
N ARG A 193 12.44 6.21 23.01
CA ARG A 193 11.78 5.46 21.93
C ARG A 193 12.60 5.53 20.64
N LEU A 194 13.10 6.71 20.26
CA LEU A 194 13.94 6.87 19.08
C LEU A 194 15.26 6.11 19.19
N MET A 195 15.96 6.18 20.34
CA MET A 195 17.20 5.44 20.58
C MET A 195 17.01 3.92 20.49
N ARG A 196 15.91 3.41 21.07
CA ARG A 196 15.54 1.98 20.99
C ARG A 196 15.31 1.56 19.54
N HIS A 197 14.51 2.32 18.81
CA HIS A 197 14.21 2.04 17.41
C HIS A 197 15.45 2.16 16.52
N HIS A 198 16.34 3.12 16.77
CA HIS A 198 17.58 3.26 16.01
C HIS A 198 18.49 2.06 16.23
N THR A 199 18.73 1.69 17.49
CA THR A 199 19.56 0.51 17.80
C THR A 199 18.91 -0.77 17.28
N ALA A 200 17.58 -0.88 17.34
CA ALA A 200 16.85 -1.98 16.72
C ALA A 200 17.03 -2.03 15.19
N THR A 201 17.16 -0.88 14.50
CA THR A 201 17.50 -0.87 13.06
C THR A 201 18.80 -1.62 12.79
N HIS A 202 19.87 -1.35 13.55
CA HIS A 202 21.14 -2.07 13.41
C HIS A 202 20.96 -3.58 13.61
N ILE A 203 20.27 -3.96 14.70
CA ILE A 203 20.02 -5.36 15.05
C ILE A 203 19.20 -6.07 13.97
N VAL A 204 18.16 -5.42 13.42
CA VAL A 204 17.30 -5.98 12.37
C VAL A 204 18.06 -6.13 11.06
N VAL A 205 18.84 -5.14 10.63
CA VAL A 205 19.67 -5.22 9.41
C VAL A 205 20.71 -6.33 9.55
N HIS A 206 21.41 -6.37 10.67
CA HIS A 206 22.38 -7.43 10.96
C HIS A 206 21.70 -8.82 10.94
N SER A 207 20.55 -8.96 11.59
CA SER A 207 19.81 -10.22 11.62
C SER A 207 19.30 -10.63 10.24
N ALA A 208 18.83 -9.69 9.43
CA ALA A 208 18.43 -9.91 8.05
C ALA A 208 19.59 -10.40 7.19
N ARG A 209 20.78 -9.80 7.31
CA ARG A 209 22.00 -10.26 6.62
C ARG A 209 22.36 -11.69 6.99
N GLN A 210 22.26 -12.03 8.27
CA GLN A 210 22.60 -13.37 8.76
C GLN A 210 21.61 -14.46 8.31
N VAL A 211 20.34 -14.10 8.09
CA VAL A 211 19.30 -15.04 7.65
C VAL A 211 19.22 -15.12 6.12
N LEU A 212 19.22 -13.97 5.44
CA LEU A 212 18.98 -13.87 4.00
C LEU A 212 20.27 -13.93 3.18
N GLY A 213 21.39 -13.46 3.73
CA GLY A 213 22.71 -13.43 3.08
C GLY A 213 23.38 -12.05 3.08
N ASP A 214 24.68 -12.04 2.80
CA ASP A 214 25.53 -10.84 2.84
C ASP A 214 25.25 -9.79 1.74
N HIS A 215 24.42 -10.14 0.75
CA HIS A 215 23.98 -9.21 -0.29
C HIS A 215 22.96 -8.18 0.21
N VAL A 216 22.41 -8.38 1.41
CA VAL A 216 21.49 -7.44 2.04
C VAL A 216 22.26 -6.16 2.41
N ARG A 217 21.84 -5.04 1.83
CA ARG A 217 22.36 -3.70 2.07
C ARG A 217 21.21 -2.76 2.35
N GLN A 218 21.40 -1.78 3.23
CA GLN A 218 20.40 -0.75 3.44
C GLN A 218 20.26 0.13 2.19
N ALA A 219 19.02 0.36 1.78
CA ALA A 219 18.62 1.27 0.70
C ALA A 219 17.96 2.55 1.25
N GLY A 220 17.38 2.50 2.45
CA GLY A 220 16.74 3.63 3.10
C GLY A 220 16.27 3.27 4.50
N ALA A 221 16.18 4.25 5.40
CA ALA A 221 15.72 4.02 6.76
C ALA A 221 14.92 5.22 7.26
N GLN A 222 13.86 4.96 8.01
CA GLN A 222 13.15 5.98 8.77
C GLN A 222 12.73 5.41 10.11
N LYS A 223 13.02 6.14 11.17
CA LYS A 223 12.68 5.78 12.54
C LYS A 223 11.45 6.56 12.98
N GLY A 224 10.73 5.99 13.93
CA GLY A 224 9.59 6.63 14.56
C GLY A 224 9.49 6.24 16.03
N THR A 225 8.53 6.83 16.73
CA THR A 225 8.27 6.53 18.15
C THR A 225 7.39 5.30 18.34
N GLU A 226 6.62 4.91 17.33
CA GLU A 226 5.69 3.76 17.35
C GLU A 226 6.15 2.62 16.43
N SER A 227 6.81 2.95 15.32
CA SER A 227 7.43 1.97 14.43
C SER A 227 8.55 2.61 13.63
N SER A 228 9.41 1.76 13.09
CA SER A 228 10.48 2.11 12.17
C SER A 228 10.38 1.28 10.91
N ARG A 229 10.88 1.82 9.81
CA ARG A 229 11.04 1.11 8.54
C ARG A 229 12.49 1.10 8.09
N ILE A 230 12.90 -0.01 7.53
CA ILE A 230 14.21 -0.21 6.92
C ILE A 230 14.03 -0.90 5.57
N ASP A 231 14.56 -0.28 4.54
CA ASP A 231 14.54 -0.77 3.17
C ASP A 231 15.88 -1.43 2.92
N VAL A 232 15.86 -2.66 2.44
CA VAL A 232 17.08 -3.42 2.15
C VAL A 232 17.07 -4.02 0.75
N SER A 233 18.24 -4.14 0.16
CA SER A 233 18.42 -4.84 -1.10
C SER A 233 18.20 -6.33 -0.93
N HIS A 234 17.16 -6.87 -1.56
CA HIS A 234 16.87 -8.29 -1.55
C HIS A 234 16.14 -8.69 -2.83
N TYR A 235 16.59 -9.76 -3.47
CA TYR A 235 16.09 -10.17 -4.79
C TYR A 235 14.72 -10.85 -4.74
N ASP A 236 14.31 -11.39 -3.58
CA ASP A 236 13.03 -12.08 -3.42
C ASP A 236 12.09 -11.42 -2.40
N SER A 237 10.87 -11.93 -2.25
CA SER A 237 10.01 -11.62 -1.11
C SER A 237 10.45 -12.43 0.10
N VAL A 238 10.43 -11.82 1.28
CA VAL A 238 10.82 -12.50 2.52
C VAL A 238 9.65 -13.32 3.03
N SER A 239 9.83 -14.65 3.14
CA SER A 239 8.80 -15.56 3.60
C SER A 239 8.49 -15.37 5.09
N ARG A 240 7.29 -15.78 5.53
CA ARG A 240 6.92 -15.71 6.96
C ARG A 240 7.87 -16.49 7.87
N ALA A 241 8.51 -17.56 7.37
CA ALA A 241 9.49 -18.32 8.12
C ALA A 241 10.80 -17.54 8.30
N GLU A 242 11.27 -16.87 7.25
CA GLU A 242 12.45 -16.00 7.31
C GLU A 242 12.20 -14.78 8.20
N VAL A 243 11.03 -14.13 8.11
CA VAL A 243 10.66 -13.03 9.02
C VAL A 243 10.75 -13.48 10.48
N LYS A 244 10.20 -14.66 10.81
CA LYS A 244 10.30 -15.22 12.17
C LYS A 244 11.74 -15.51 12.58
N ALA A 245 12.58 -16.00 11.66
CA ALA A 245 13.99 -16.26 11.94
C ALA A 245 14.77 -14.96 12.20
N ILE A 246 14.51 -13.91 11.42
CA ILE A 246 15.09 -12.58 11.60
C ILE A 246 14.67 -11.99 12.94
N GLU A 247 13.37 -12.01 13.26
CA GLU A 247 12.85 -11.52 14.54
C GLU A 247 13.43 -12.30 15.74
N HIS A 248 13.52 -13.62 15.63
CA HIS A 248 14.11 -14.45 16.69
C HIS A 248 15.57 -14.09 16.94
N ARG A 249 16.36 -13.99 15.88
CA ARG A 249 17.78 -13.62 15.95
C ARG A 249 17.97 -12.20 16.46
N ALA A 250 17.15 -11.25 16.03
CA ALA A 250 17.19 -9.88 16.53
C ALA A 250 16.98 -9.85 18.06
N ASN A 251 15.99 -10.61 18.54
CA ASN A 251 15.76 -10.72 19.97
C ASN A 251 16.82 -11.55 20.72
N ASP A 252 17.58 -12.44 20.06
CA ASP A 252 18.77 -13.07 20.66
C ASP A 252 19.85 -12.02 20.96
N VAL A 253 20.12 -11.10 20.03
CA VAL A 253 21.07 -10.00 20.22
C VAL A 253 20.65 -9.10 21.38
N VAL A 254 19.36 -8.76 21.46
CA VAL A 254 18.79 -8.02 22.60
C VAL A 254 19.01 -8.76 23.92
N ARG A 255 18.73 -10.07 23.97
CA ARG A 255 18.93 -10.90 25.16
C ARG A 255 20.40 -11.04 25.56
N GLY A 256 21.32 -10.93 24.59
CA GLY A 256 22.76 -10.90 24.84
C GLY A 256 23.19 -9.71 25.71
N ASN A 257 22.43 -8.61 25.67
CA ASN A 257 22.64 -7.40 26.47
C ASN A 257 24.09 -6.88 26.40
N THR A 258 24.65 -6.88 25.18
CA THR A 258 26.01 -6.40 24.90
C THR A 258 26.05 -4.87 24.96
N ALA A 259 27.22 -4.32 25.26
CA ALA A 259 27.42 -2.88 25.31
C ALA A 259 27.38 -2.32 23.89
N VAL A 260 26.68 -1.20 23.72
CA VAL A 260 26.71 -0.42 22.49
C VAL A 260 27.77 0.68 22.67
N THR A 261 28.82 0.65 21.86
CA THR A 261 29.96 1.56 22.00
C THR A 261 30.13 2.43 20.76
N GLN A 262 30.82 3.55 20.94
CA GLN A 262 31.12 4.49 19.86
C GLN A 262 32.59 4.87 19.85
N GLU A 263 33.11 5.19 18.67
CA GLU A 263 34.47 5.69 18.47
C GLU A 263 34.58 6.63 17.27
N TRP A 264 35.71 7.33 17.19
CA TRP A 264 36.03 8.34 16.17
C TRP A 264 37.38 8.07 15.47
N PRO A 265 37.54 6.93 14.78
CA PRO A 265 38.76 6.63 14.04
C PRO A 265 38.91 7.50 12.78
N ASP A 266 40.13 7.55 12.26
CA ASP A 266 40.38 8.02 10.88
C ASP A 266 39.64 7.11 9.90
N ARG A 267 39.04 7.71 8.87
CA ARG A 267 38.26 6.99 7.85
C ARG A 267 39.04 5.84 7.23
N ASN A 268 40.32 6.03 6.90
CA ASN A 268 41.10 5.01 6.21
C ASN A 268 41.41 3.82 7.12
N GLU A 269 41.60 4.08 8.43
CA GLU A 269 41.79 3.03 9.43
C GLU A 269 40.50 2.21 9.59
N ALA A 270 39.36 2.88 9.73
CA ALA A 270 38.05 2.24 9.81
C ALA A 270 37.73 1.38 8.58
N GLU A 271 37.96 1.90 7.37
CA GLU A 271 37.77 1.16 6.11
C GLU A 271 38.71 -0.04 5.99
N ALA A 272 39.94 0.07 6.50
CA ALA A 272 40.89 -1.03 6.50
C ALA A 272 40.50 -2.16 7.48
N GLU A 273 39.89 -1.81 8.62
CA GLU A 273 39.48 -2.78 9.64
C GLU A 273 38.13 -3.44 9.33
N HIS A 274 37.12 -2.66 8.96
CA HIS A 274 35.73 -3.13 8.83
C HIS A 274 35.22 -3.19 7.39
N GLY A 275 36.00 -2.70 6.42
CA GLY A 275 35.60 -2.63 5.02
C GLY A 275 34.52 -1.58 4.76
N PHE A 276 33.94 -1.63 3.56
CA PHE A 276 32.89 -0.69 3.13
C PHE A 276 31.50 -1.01 3.70
N ASP A 277 31.39 -2.07 4.49
CA ASP A 277 30.15 -2.45 5.16
C ASP A 277 29.72 -1.41 6.21
N LEU A 278 30.65 -0.56 6.65
CA LEU A 278 30.40 0.59 7.50
C LEU A 278 29.34 1.55 6.93
N TYR A 279 29.21 1.62 5.60
CA TYR A 279 28.43 2.66 4.92
C TYR A 279 27.01 2.20 4.53
N GLN A 280 26.37 1.36 5.34
CA GLN A 280 24.95 0.99 5.12
C GLN A 280 24.03 2.22 5.12
N GLY A 281 24.26 3.14 6.07
CA GLY A 281 23.48 4.37 6.23
C GLY A 281 23.91 5.53 5.34
N GLY A 282 24.78 5.30 4.35
CA GLY A 282 25.43 6.33 3.55
C GLY A 282 26.87 6.63 4.00
N VAL A 283 27.55 7.47 3.23
CA VAL A 283 28.95 7.83 3.48
C VAL A 283 29.00 9.16 4.24
N PRO A 284 29.41 9.17 5.52
CA PRO A 284 29.58 10.44 6.25
C PRO A 284 30.69 11.28 5.61
N THR A 285 30.71 12.59 5.86
CA THR A 285 31.81 13.49 5.47
C THR A 285 32.88 13.59 6.57
N GLY A 286 34.05 14.14 6.25
CA GLY A 286 35.14 14.36 7.21
C GLY A 286 36.23 13.29 7.26
N GLU A 287 37.35 13.62 7.89
CA GLU A 287 38.50 12.70 8.05
C GLU A 287 38.26 11.66 9.14
N ASN A 288 37.66 12.04 10.27
CA ASN A 288 37.23 11.11 11.33
C ASN A 288 35.74 10.81 11.21
N ILE A 289 35.35 9.54 11.38
CA ILE A 289 33.95 9.08 11.22
C ILE A 289 33.41 8.43 12.49
N ARG A 290 32.09 8.54 12.74
CA ARG A 290 31.47 7.94 13.94
C ARG A 290 31.21 6.50 13.67
N LEU A 291 31.87 5.60 14.38
CA LEU A 291 31.47 4.21 14.36
C LEU A 291 30.60 3.90 15.56
N ILE A 292 29.52 3.18 15.32
CA ILE A 292 28.67 2.60 16.35
C ILE A 292 28.78 1.08 16.23
N HIS A 293 29.08 0.45 17.37
CA HIS A 293 29.23 -0.98 17.52
C HIS A 293 28.00 -1.51 18.25
N VAL A 294 27.23 -2.36 17.58
CA VAL A 294 26.05 -3.05 18.12
C VAL A 294 26.25 -4.55 17.93
N ASP A 295 26.81 -5.20 18.95
CA ASP A 295 27.22 -6.61 18.87
C ASP A 295 28.22 -6.81 17.72
N ASP A 296 27.95 -7.71 16.77
CA ASP A 296 28.80 -7.94 15.59
C ASP A 296 28.57 -6.91 14.46
N ASP A 297 27.61 -5.98 14.59
CA ASP A 297 27.36 -4.92 13.61
C ASP A 297 28.19 -3.67 13.92
N VAL A 298 28.96 -3.21 12.93
CA VAL A 298 29.73 -1.96 13.01
C VAL A 298 29.34 -1.08 11.83
N GLN A 299 28.85 0.12 12.12
CA GLN A 299 28.36 1.03 11.08
C GLN A 299 28.71 2.48 11.38
N ALA A 300 28.91 3.25 10.31
CA ALA A 300 29.03 4.68 10.39
C ALA A 300 27.66 5.32 10.64
N CYS A 301 27.42 5.83 11.85
CA CYS A 301 26.10 6.33 12.24
C CYS A 301 26.17 7.56 13.15
N GLY A 302 25.44 8.62 12.79
CA GLY A 302 25.34 9.86 13.55
C GLY A 302 24.19 9.92 14.56
N GLY A 303 23.32 8.89 14.64
CA GLY A 303 22.12 8.94 15.48
C GLY A 303 22.33 8.68 16.96
N THR A 304 21.25 8.73 17.75
CA THR A 304 21.32 8.35 19.17
C THR A 304 20.98 6.88 19.38
N HIS A 305 21.70 6.22 20.28
CA HIS A 305 21.66 4.78 20.54
C HIS A 305 21.55 4.50 22.03
N VAL A 306 20.91 3.38 22.38
CA VAL A 306 20.87 2.91 23.77
C VAL A 306 22.26 2.45 24.22
N ALA A 307 22.52 2.43 25.53
CA ALA A 307 23.81 2.03 26.07
C ALA A 307 24.08 0.52 25.94
N ARG A 308 23.03 -0.31 25.91
CA ARG A 308 23.13 -1.76 25.76
C ARG A 308 22.01 -2.32 24.89
N THR A 309 22.27 -3.42 24.20
CA THR A 309 21.25 -4.06 23.36
C THR A 309 20.01 -4.50 24.13
N GLY A 310 20.13 -4.79 25.43
CA GLY A 310 18.99 -5.15 26.28
C GLY A 310 18.02 -3.99 26.55
N ASP A 311 18.49 -2.74 26.44
CA ASP A 311 17.66 -1.55 26.67
C ASP A 311 16.71 -1.25 25.50
N VAL A 312 16.93 -1.89 24.34
CA VAL A 312 16.02 -1.91 23.19
C VAL A 312 14.66 -2.49 23.59
N GLY A 313 14.66 -3.54 24.42
CA GLY A 313 13.48 -4.35 24.70
C GLY A 313 13.10 -5.25 23.52
N ALA A 314 11.88 -5.79 23.54
CA ALA A 314 11.39 -6.68 22.48
C ALA A 314 11.39 -5.97 21.13
N ILE A 315 11.78 -6.69 20.07
CA ILE A 315 11.64 -6.26 18.68
C ILE A 315 10.56 -7.12 18.03
N THR A 316 9.55 -6.49 17.43
CA THR A 316 8.48 -7.18 16.68
C THR A 316 8.48 -6.69 15.24
N VAL A 317 8.59 -7.59 14.28
CA VAL A 317 8.45 -7.28 12.85
C VAL A 317 6.96 -7.24 12.51
N LEU A 318 6.47 -6.05 12.20
CA LEU A 318 5.06 -5.79 11.93
C LEU A 318 4.67 -6.26 10.52
N SER A 319 5.50 -5.94 9.53
CA SER A 319 5.26 -6.31 8.15
C SER A 319 6.54 -6.36 7.33
N THR A 320 6.45 -7.07 6.21
CA THR A 320 7.46 -7.07 5.14
C THR A 320 6.77 -6.87 3.81
N GLU A 321 7.21 -5.88 3.04
CA GLU A 321 6.64 -5.56 1.73
C GLU A 321 7.74 -5.35 0.69
N ARG A 322 7.47 -5.74 -0.56
CA ARG A 322 8.37 -5.42 -1.68
C ARG A 322 8.00 -4.04 -2.20
N VAL A 323 8.88 -3.06 -1.97
CA VAL A 323 8.66 -1.67 -2.40
C VAL A 323 8.87 -1.55 -3.90
N GLN A 324 9.94 -2.18 -4.40
CA GLN A 324 10.28 -2.25 -5.82
C GLN A 324 11.12 -3.51 -6.08
N ASP A 325 11.42 -3.80 -7.34
CA ASP A 325 12.30 -4.92 -7.65
C ASP A 325 13.68 -4.73 -7.03
N GLY A 326 14.15 -5.76 -6.32
CA GLY A 326 15.41 -5.73 -5.60
C GLY A 326 15.37 -5.02 -4.25
N VAL A 327 14.24 -4.44 -3.81
CA VAL A 327 14.14 -3.75 -2.50
C VAL A 327 12.94 -4.24 -1.69
N VAL A 328 13.21 -4.67 -0.46
CA VAL A 328 12.21 -5.10 0.53
C VAL A 328 12.26 -4.18 1.74
N ARG A 329 11.10 -3.72 2.19
CA ARG A 329 10.92 -2.96 3.42
C ARG A 329 10.52 -3.89 4.55
N PHE A 330 11.22 -3.76 5.67
CA PHE A 330 10.78 -4.27 6.96
C PHE A 330 10.21 -3.12 7.77
N THR A 331 8.99 -3.28 8.26
CA THR A 331 8.42 -2.40 9.29
C THR A 331 8.46 -3.14 10.62
N PHE A 332 9.02 -2.53 11.64
CA PHE A 332 9.19 -3.14 12.95
C PHE A 332 9.01 -2.12 14.07
N ALA A 333 8.74 -2.61 15.27
CA ALA A 333 8.66 -1.79 16.48
C ALA A 333 9.61 -2.34 17.55
N ALA A 334 10.06 -1.46 18.45
CA ALA A 334 10.97 -1.82 19.55
C ALA A 334 10.46 -1.33 20.92
N GLY A 335 10.75 -2.10 21.96
CA GLY A 335 10.42 -1.76 23.35
C GLY A 335 8.92 -1.68 23.59
N ASP A 336 8.45 -0.60 24.22
CA ASP A 336 7.03 -0.41 24.54
C ASP A 336 6.15 -0.42 23.29
N ALA A 337 6.65 0.08 22.16
CA ALA A 337 5.90 0.09 20.90
C ALA A 337 5.73 -1.32 20.32
N ALA A 338 6.71 -2.21 20.51
CA ALA A 338 6.60 -3.62 20.13
C ALA A 338 5.54 -4.35 20.97
N ILE A 339 5.50 -4.04 22.28
CA ILE A 339 4.51 -4.60 23.20
C ILE A 339 3.11 -4.13 22.79
N GLN A 340 2.92 -2.84 22.53
CA GLN A 340 1.64 -2.28 22.09
C GLN A 340 1.17 -2.95 20.79
N ALA A 341 2.02 -3.01 19.77
CA ALA A 341 1.66 -3.65 18.50
C ALA A 341 1.32 -5.15 18.65
N THR A 342 1.97 -5.84 19.58
CA THR A 342 1.63 -7.24 19.91
C THR A 342 0.25 -7.35 20.57
N GLN A 343 -0.06 -6.46 21.52
CA GLN A 343 -1.35 -6.41 22.19
C GLN A 343 -2.48 -6.05 21.22
N ASP A 344 -2.27 -5.07 20.33
CA ASP A 344 -3.26 -4.69 19.31
C ASP A 344 -3.60 -5.87 18.38
N THR A 345 -2.57 -6.66 18.01
CA THR A 345 -2.77 -7.87 17.19
C THR A 345 -3.51 -8.97 17.97
N GLU A 346 -3.18 -9.14 19.25
CA GLU A 346 -3.85 -10.10 20.13
C GLU A 346 -5.32 -9.74 20.35
N ASP A 347 -5.62 -8.47 20.58
CA ASP A 347 -6.98 -7.97 20.77
C ASP A 347 -7.81 -8.18 19.51
N ALA A 348 -7.28 -7.88 18.32
CA ALA A 348 -7.95 -8.15 17.06
C ALA A 348 -8.27 -9.65 16.86
N LEU A 349 -7.35 -10.55 17.24
CA LEU A 349 -7.57 -11.99 17.18
C LEU A 349 -8.66 -12.45 18.17
N ARG A 350 -8.66 -11.89 19.38
CA ARG A 350 -9.66 -12.20 20.42
C ARG A 350 -11.04 -11.70 20.03
N GLU A 351 -11.15 -10.49 19.48
CA GLU A 351 -12.42 -9.97 18.96
C GLU A 351 -12.98 -10.87 17.85
N ALA A 352 -12.14 -11.35 16.94
CA ALA A 352 -12.56 -12.32 15.92
C ALA A 352 -13.00 -13.65 16.53
N ALA A 353 -12.29 -14.13 17.56
CA ALA A 353 -12.62 -15.36 18.29
C ALA A 353 -13.99 -15.26 18.99
N ASP A 354 -14.26 -14.11 19.62
CA ASP A 354 -15.52 -13.83 20.30
C ASP A 354 -16.71 -13.79 19.32
N VAL A 355 -16.53 -13.20 18.13
CA VAL A 355 -17.57 -13.19 17.08
C VAL A 355 -17.91 -14.60 16.61
N LEU A 356 -16.90 -15.46 16.51
CA LEU A 356 -17.05 -16.85 16.07
C LEU A 356 -17.44 -17.81 17.21
N ASP A 357 -17.44 -17.34 18.46
CA ASP A 357 -17.65 -18.13 19.69
C ASP A 357 -16.68 -19.33 19.79
N VAL A 358 -15.40 -19.08 19.52
CA VAL A 358 -14.33 -20.10 19.57
C VAL A 358 -13.08 -19.59 20.29
N ALA A 359 -12.14 -20.47 20.56
CA ALA A 359 -10.83 -20.08 21.09
C ALA A 359 -9.97 -19.42 19.99
N PRO A 360 -9.12 -18.42 20.32
CA PRO A 360 -8.23 -17.74 19.37
C PRO A 360 -7.44 -18.68 18.45
N GLU A 361 -6.97 -19.82 18.97
CA GLU A 361 -6.17 -20.79 18.24
C GLU A 361 -6.95 -21.51 17.14
N THR A 362 -8.27 -21.58 17.28
CA THR A 362 -9.19 -22.26 16.35
C THR A 362 -9.89 -21.30 15.38
N VAL A 363 -9.61 -19.99 15.49
CA VAL A 363 -10.18 -18.97 14.58
C VAL A 363 -9.91 -19.29 13.11
N PRO A 364 -8.68 -19.62 12.67
CA PRO A 364 -8.41 -19.85 11.24
C PRO A 364 -9.23 -21.02 10.66
N GLU A 365 -9.24 -22.16 11.36
CA GLU A 365 -9.99 -23.36 10.94
C GLU A 365 -11.51 -23.10 10.93
N THR A 366 -12.01 -22.39 11.95
CA THR A 366 -13.44 -22.07 12.07
C THR A 366 -13.89 -21.09 10.99
N ALA A 367 -13.07 -20.08 10.69
CA ALA A 367 -13.33 -19.11 9.64
C ALA A 367 -13.36 -19.77 8.26
N GLU A 368 -12.43 -20.67 7.97
CA GLU A 368 -12.40 -21.44 6.72
C GLU A 368 -13.65 -22.31 6.58
N ARG A 369 -14.00 -23.10 7.61
CA ARG A 369 -15.22 -23.93 7.63
C ARG A 369 -16.47 -23.09 7.39
N PHE A 370 -16.65 -21.97 8.10
CA PHE A 370 -17.83 -21.13 7.91
C PHE A 370 -17.87 -20.48 6.54
N PHE A 371 -16.72 -20.11 5.97
CA PHE A 371 -16.66 -19.57 4.61
C PHE A 371 -17.04 -20.62 3.56
N GLU A 372 -16.62 -21.88 3.74
CA GLU A 372 -17.03 -22.99 2.88
C GLU A 372 -18.53 -23.29 3.00
N GLU A 373 -19.06 -23.39 4.22
CA GLU A 373 -20.49 -23.59 4.47
C GLU A 373 -21.32 -22.42 3.91
N TRP A 374 -20.84 -21.18 4.03
CA TRP A 374 -21.51 -20.01 3.48
C TRP A 374 -21.61 -20.08 1.95
N LYS A 375 -20.52 -20.46 1.26
CA LYS A 375 -20.53 -20.70 -0.19
C LYS A 375 -21.47 -21.84 -0.58
N GLU A 376 -21.49 -22.94 0.17
CA GLU A 376 -22.37 -24.10 -0.09
C GLU A 376 -23.85 -23.77 0.13
N ARG A 377 -24.17 -22.98 1.16
CA ARG A 377 -25.51 -22.45 1.38
C ARG A 377 -25.95 -21.54 0.24
N GLY A 378 -25.05 -20.70 -0.27
CA GLY A 378 -25.31 -19.88 -1.46
C GLY A 378 -25.73 -20.74 -2.66
N LYS A 379 -24.95 -21.77 -2.98
CA LYS A 379 -25.27 -22.73 -4.07
C LYS A 379 -26.58 -23.50 -3.83
N THR A 380 -26.83 -23.91 -2.59
CA THR A 380 -28.08 -24.59 -2.23
C THR A 380 -29.28 -23.65 -2.42
N ILE A 381 -29.15 -22.37 -2.07
CA ILE A 381 -30.21 -21.37 -2.28
C ILE A 381 -30.48 -21.18 -3.78
N GLU A 382 -29.42 -21.08 -4.59
CA GLU A 382 -29.55 -21.00 -6.05
C GLU A 382 -30.26 -22.24 -6.63
N GLY A 383 -29.83 -23.45 -6.25
CA GLY A 383 -30.47 -24.69 -6.70
C GLY A 383 -31.93 -24.84 -6.23
N LEU A 384 -32.26 -24.44 -5.00
CA LEU A 384 -33.65 -24.44 -4.52
C LEU A 384 -34.53 -23.43 -5.26
N LYS A 385 -33.96 -22.29 -5.69
CA LYS A 385 -34.68 -21.32 -6.54
C LYS A 385 -34.96 -21.90 -7.93
N GLU A 386 -34.01 -22.64 -8.51
CA GLU A 386 -34.21 -23.37 -9.77
C GLU A 386 -35.29 -24.45 -9.65
N GLU A 387 -35.21 -25.31 -8.62
CA GLU A 387 -36.24 -26.33 -8.37
C GLU A 387 -37.63 -25.71 -8.15
N LEU A 388 -37.70 -24.59 -7.42
CA LEU A 388 -38.95 -23.85 -7.21
C LEU A 388 -39.50 -23.29 -8.53
N ALA A 389 -38.64 -22.81 -9.41
CA ALA A 389 -39.01 -22.34 -10.74
C ALA A 389 -39.55 -23.47 -11.62
N GLU A 390 -38.91 -24.65 -11.63
CA GLU A 390 -39.40 -25.83 -12.35
C GLU A 390 -40.77 -26.29 -11.85
N VAL A 391 -40.97 -26.32 -10.51
CA VAL A 391 -42.27 -26.66 -9.91
C VAL A 391 -43.34 -25.64 -10.24
N ARG A 392 -43.00 -24.34 -10.29
CA ARG A 392 -43.93 -23.29 -10.73
C ARG A 392 -44.30 -23.43 -12.20
N ALA A 393 -43.34 -23.80 -13.05
CA ALA A 393 -43.56 -24.00 -14.48
C ALA A 393 -44.47 -25.21 -14.76
N THR A 394 -44.24 -26.35 -14.08
CA THR A 394 -45.09 -27.54 -14.21
C THR A 394 -46.43 -27.43 -13.46
N GLY A 395 -46.50 -26.55 -12.47
CA GLY A 395 -47.65 -26.30 -11.62
C GLY A 395 -48.62 -25.25 -12.15
N SER A 396 -48.97 -25.27 -13.45
CA SER A 396 -49.88 -24.36 -14.16
C SER A 396 -51.31 -24.22 -13.59
N ALA A 397 -51.57 -24.62 -12.34
CA ALA A 397 -52.87 -24.56 -11.70
C ALA A 397 -53.38 -23.13 -11.44
N ASP A 398 -52.51 -22.11 -11.45
CA ASP A 398 -52.87 -20.71 -11.16
C ASP A 398 -52.57 -19.71 -12.30
N GLY A 399 -52.05 -20.17 -13.46
CA GLY A 399 -51.76 -19.32 -14.64
C GLY A 399 -52.83 -19.42 -15.72
N GLU A 400 -53.06 -18.34 -16.48
CA GLU A 400 -53.94 -18.39 -17.66
C GLU A 400 -53.19 -19.00 -18.84
N GLU A 401 -53.57 -20.22 -19.24
CA GLU A 401 -53.05 -20.90 -20.44
C GLU A 401 -53.82 -20.43 -21.68
N LEU A 402 -53.10 -19.98 -22.70
CA LEU A 402 -53.67 -19.51 -23.96
C LEU A 402 -52.83 -19.93 -25.18
N ASP A 403 -53.47 -20.03 -26.34
CA ASP A 403 -52.78 -20.31 -27.62
C ASP A 403 -52.57 -19.00 -28.37
N VAL A 404 -51.31 -18.73 -28.74
CA VAL A 404 -50.90 -17.60 -29.59
C VAL A 404 -50.32 -18.15 -30.87
N ASN A 405 -51.10 -18.12 -31.94
CA ASN A 405 -50.70 -18.57 -33.29
C ASN A 405 -50.11 -20.00 -33.32
N GLY A 406 -50.67 -20.91 -32.51
CA GLY A 406 -50.24 -22.32 -32.41
C GLY A 406 -49.10 -22.58 -31.43
N THR A 407 -48.68 -21.57 -30.65
CA THR A 407 -47.71 -21.70 -29.56
C THR A 407 -48.44 -21.53 -28.23
N PRO A 408 -48.32 -22.45 -27.26
CA PRO A 408 -48.89 -22.27 -25.93
C PRO A 408 -48.23 -21.08 -25.24
N ALA A 409 -48.99 -20.35 -24.44
CA ALA A 409 -48.55 -19.21 -23.66
C ALA A 409 -49.15 -19.26 -22.26
N VAL A 410 -48.37 -18.88 -21.25
CA VAL A 410 -48.75 -18.82 -19.85
C VAL A 410 -48.54 -17.40 -19.35
N VAL A 411 -49.60 -16.81 -18.82
CA VAL A 411 -49.54 -15.56 -18.06
C VAL A 411 -49.72 -15.90 -16.59
N GLN A 412 -48.73 -15.54 -15.76
CA GLN A 412 -48.74 -15.88 -14.35
C GLN A 412 -48.24 -14.73 -13.48
N ARG A 413 -48.89 -14.54 -12.34
CA ARG A 413 -48.35 -13.73 -11.24
C ARG A 413 -47.54 -14.61 -10.31
N VAL A 414 -46.29 -14.22 -10.04
CA VAL A 414 -45.41 -14.87 -9.09
C VAL A 414 -44.83 -13.80 -8.16
N ASP A 415 -45.16 -13.85 -6.88
CA ASP A 415 -44.56 -12.95 -5.88
C ASP A 415 -43.14 -13.45 -5.53
N ALA A 416 -42.16 -13.11 -6.37
CA ALA A 416 -40.76 -13.50 -6.27
C ALA A 416 -39.83 -12.42 -6.84
N ASP A 417 -38.53 -12.53 -6.55
CA ASP A 417 -37.54 -11.60 -7.09
C ASP A 417 -37.28 -11.82 -8.59
N MET A 418 -36.61 -10.85 -9.22
CA MET A 418 -36.33 -10.87 -10.66
C MET A 418 -35.62 -12.16 -11.11
N ASP A 419 -34.69 -12.70 -10.32
CA ASP A 419 -33.95 -13.90 -10.72
C ASP A 419 -34.85 -15.14 -10.73
N GLU A 420 -35.75 -15.26 -9.76
CA GLU A 420 -36.78 -16.30 -9.76
C GLU A 420 -37.78 -16.15 -10.92
N LEU A 421 -38.16 -14.92 -11.30
CA LEU A 421 -39.01 -14.68 -12.47
C LEU A 421 -38.30 -15.12 -13.76
N ARG A 422 -37.01 -14.81 -13.91
CA ARG A 422 -36.21 -15.27 -15.06
C ARG A 422 -36.14 -16.79 -15.12
N ALA A 423 -35.84 -17.43 -13.99
CA ALA A 423 -35.76 -18.88 -13.91
C ALA A 423 -37.11 -19.54 -14.28
N THR A 424 -38.22 -19.01 -13.76
CA THR A 424 -39.56 -19.55 -14.07
C THR A 424 -39.93 -19.34 -15.54
N ALA A 425 -39.60 -18.18 -16.11
CA ALA A 425 -39.88 -17.89 -17.52
C ALA A 425 -39.05 -18.79 -18.46
N ASN A 426 -37.79 -19.03 -18.15
CA ASN A 426 -36.93 -19.94 -18.90
C ASN A 426 -37.43 -21.38 -18.83
N ALA A 427 -37.83 -21.87 -17.64
CA ALA A 427 -38.38 -23.22 -17.48
C ALA A 427 -39.64 -23.44 -18.34
N LEU A 428 -40.55 -22.45 -18.40
CA LEU A 428 -41.72 -22.50 -19.27
C LEU A 428 -41.35 -22.50 -20.77
N VAL A 429 -40.33 -21.73 -21.17
CA VAL A 429 -39.83 -21.69 -22.55
C VAL A 429 -39.20 -23.01 -22.96
N GLU A 430 -38.50 -23.70 -22.05
CA GLU A 430 -37.95 -25.04 -22.31
C GLU A 430 -39.05 -26.08 -22.60
N GLU A 431 -40.24 -25.91 -22.04
CA GLU A 431 -41.43 -26.72 -22.38
C GLU A 431 -42.08 -26.31 -23.71
N GLY A 432 -41.56 -25.27 -24.38
CA GLY A 432 -42.09 -24.74 -25.63
C GLY A 432 -43.23 -23.74 -25.45
N THR A 433 -43.33 -23.11 -24.27
CA THR A 433 -44.40 -22.17 -23.91
C THR A 433 -43.89 -20.73 -23.85
N ILE A 434 -44.65 -19.78 -24.38
CA ILE A 434 -44.39 -18.35 -24.19
C ILE A 434 -44.72 -17.98 -22.73
N ALA A 435 -43.77 -17.45 -22.00
CA ALA A 435 -43.95 -17.07 -20.61
C ALA A 435 -44.12 -15.56 -20.46
N VAL A 436 -45.16 -15.12 -19.75
CA VAL A 436 -45.32 -13.76 -19.23
C VAL A 436 -45.50 -13.86 -17.73
N ILE A 437 -44.47 -13.48 -16.96
CA ILE A 437 -44.48 -13.60 -15.50
C ILE A 437 -44.37 -12.22 -14.89
N GLY A 438 -45.29 -11.88 -13.98
CA GLY A 438 -45.29 -10.62 -13.25
C GLY A 438 -45.08 -10.78 -11.75
N SER A 439 -44.42 -9.82 -11.10
CA SER A 439 -44.28 -9.76 -9.64
C SER A 439 -44.52 -8.38 -9.06
N GLY A 440 -45.12 -8.33 -7.87
CA GLY A 440 -45.41 -7.10 -7.12
C GLY A 440 -44.57 -6.91 -5.86
N VAL A 441 -43.50 -7.70 -5.66
CA VAL A 441 -42.71 -7.68 -4.41
C VAL A 441 -41.93 -6.37 -4.21
N ASP A 442 -41.35 -5.83 -5.29
CA ASP A 442 -40.54 -4.60 -5.29
C ASP A 442 -40.96 -3.65 -6.42
N GLY A 443 -42.24 -3.23 -6.37
CA GLY A 443 -42.89 -2.59 -7.52
C GLY A 443 -43.40 -3.64 -8.51
N ALA A 444 -44.04 -3.19 -9.60
CA ALA A 444 -44.47 -4.10 -10.66
C ALA A 444 -43.30 -4.46 -11.56
N THR A 445 -42.99 -5.74 -11.69
CA THR A 445 -41.94 -6.26 -12.56
C THR A 445 -42.48 -7.34 -13.47
N PHE A 446 -41.90 -7.46 -14.66
CA PHE A 446 -42.29 -8.41 -15.69
C PHE A 446 -41.07 -9.06 -16.31
N VAL A 447 -41.17 -10.36 -16.56
CA VAL A 447 -40.29 -11.12 -17.44
C VAL A 447 -41.13 -11.75 -18.53
N VAL A 448 -40.72 -11.57 -19.78
CA VAL A 448 -41.30 -12.27 -20.93
C VAL A 448 -40.23 -13.05 -21.62
N ALA A 449 -40.48 -14.32 -21.88
CA ALA A 449 -39.58 -15.20 -22.60
C ALA A 449 -40.37 -15.98 -23.65
N THR A 450 -39.80 -16.17 -24.84
CA THR A 450 -40.45 -16.86 -25.95
C THR A 450 -39.57 -17.99 -26.48
N PRO A 451 -40.16 -19.13 -26.92
CA PRO A 451 -39.40 -20.19 -27.58
C PRO A 451 -38.79 -19.72 -28.91
N GLU A 452 -37.68 -20.35 -29.31
CA GLU A 452 -37.05 -20.08 -30.60
C GLU A 452 -38.05 -20.23 -31.76
N GLY A 453 -38.12 -19.21 -32.63
CA GLY A 453 -39.02 -19.19 -33.77
C GLY A 453 -40.46 -18.77 -33.47
N SER A 454 -40.76 -18.33 -32.25
CA SER A 454 -42.02 -17.67 -31.92
C SER A 454 -42.21 -16.38 -32.74
N ALA A 455 -43.45 -16.09 -33.13
CA ALA A 455 -43.83 -14.85 -33.80
C ALA A 455 -43.90 -13.65 -32.83
N VAL A 456 -43.82 -13.90 -31.52
CA VAL A 456 -43.92 -12.88 -30.48
C VAL A 456 -42.55 -12.31 -30.14
N ASN A 457 -42.41 -10.98 -30.18
CA ASN A 457 -41.23 -10.27 -29.69
C ASN A 457 -41.37 -9.94 -28.20
N ALA A 458 -40.59 -10.61 -27.34
CA ALA A 458 -40.60 -10.43 -25.90
C ALA A 458 -40.36 -8.97 -25.47
N GLY A 459 -39.42 -8.29 -26.14
CA GLY A 459 -39.08 -6.88 -25.89
C GLY A 459 -40.28 -5.96 -26.05
N GLU A 460 -41.07 -6.14 -27.11
CA GLU A 460 -42.25 -5.31 -27.37
C GLU A 460 -43.38 -5.57 -26.37
N VAL A 461 -43.61 -6.84 -26.01
CA VAL A 461 -44.62 -7.23 -25.01
C VAL A 461 -44.28 -6.59 -23.67
N VAL A 462 -43.04 -6.72 -23.20
CA VAL A 462 -42.57 -6.13 -21.95
C VAL A 462 -42.69 -4.62 -21.95
N SER A 463 -42.29 -3.93 -23.03
CA SER A 463 -42.42 -2.47 -23.11
C SER A 463 -43.87 -2.01 -22.96
N ARG A 464 -44.83 -2.74 -23.57
CA ARG A 464 -46.27 -2.43 -23.47
C ARG A 464 -46.83 -2.71 -22.08
N LEU A 465 -46.42 -3.79 -21.43
CA LEU A 465 -46.83 -4.12 -20.05
C LEU A 465 -46.24 -3.15 -19.03
N ALA A 466 -44.94 -2.86 -19.13
CA ALA A 466 -44.24 -1.96 -18.21
C ALA A 466 -44.75 -0.51 -18.29
N ALA A 467 -45.21 -0.06 -19.46
CA ALA A 467 -45.79 1.28 -19.63
C ALA A 467 -47.08 1.48 -18.81
N LYS A 468 -47.83 0.40 -18.53
CA LYS A 468 -49.08 0.47 -17.76
C LYS A 468 -48.86 0.69 -16.27
N VAL A 469 -47.77 0.15 -15.75
CA VAL A 469 -47.36 0.29 -14.35
C VAL A 469 -46.44 1.50 -14.13
N GLY A 470 -46.50 2.49 -15.03
CA GLY A 470 -45.74 3.74 -14.93
C GLY A 470 -44.25 3.62 -15.21
N GLY A 471 -43.81 2.54 -15.86
CA GLY A 471 -42.39 2.23 -16.05
C GLY A 471 -41.99 1.88 -17.48
N GLY A 472 -40.94 1.08 -17.62
CA GLY A 472 -40.35 0.72 -18.91
C GLY A 472 -39.60 -0.60 -18.85
N GLY A 473 -39.33 -1.17 -20.03
CA GLY A 473 -38.63 -2.44 -20.12
C GLY A 473 -38.20 -2.75 -21.55
N GLY A 474 -37.30 -3.71 -21.69
CA GLY A 474 -36.71 -4.09 -22.96
C GLY A 474 -35.80 -5.31 -22.85
N GLY A 475 -35.39 -5.81 -24.00
CA GLY A 475 -34.57 -7.01 -24.14
C GLY A 475 -34.60 -7.51 -25.58
N PRO A 476 -33.83 -8.56 -25.89
CA PRO A 476 -33.89 -9.22 -27.17
C PRO A 476 -35.28 -9.86 -27.45
N PRO A 477 -35.58 -10.24 -28.71
CA PRO A 477 -36.90 -10.75 -29.10
C PRO A 477 -37.34 -12.05 -28.41
N ASP A 478 -36.39 -12.84 -27.94
CA ASP A 478 -36.57 -14.12 -27.24
C ASP A 478 -36.70 -13.96 -25.72
N PHE A 479 -36.18 -12.88 -25.15
CA PHE A 479 -36.19 -12.65 -23.71
C PHE A 479 -36.16 -11.16 -23.35
N ALA A 480 -37.08 -10.70 -22.52
CA ALA A 480 -37.12 -9.32 -22.08
C ALA A 480 -37.59 -9.16 -20.64
N GLN A 481 -37.24 -8.01 -20.07
CA GLN A 481 -37.57 -7.68 -18.69
C GLN A 481 -37.89 -6.19 -18.54
N GLY A 482 -38.79 -5.88 -17.61
CA GLY A 482 -39.27 -4.53 -17.40
C GLY A 482 -40.02 -4.39 -16.10
N GLY A 483 -40.40 -3.15 -15.79
CA GLY A 483 -41.18 -2.88 -14.60
C GLY A 483 -41.43 -1.39 -14.39
N GLY A 484 -42.16 -1.08 -13.33
CA GLY A 484 -42.52 0.27 -12.93
C GLY A 484 -42.96 0.34 -11.46
N PRO A 485 -43.11 1.56 -10.93
CA PRO A 485 -43.38 1.78 -9.50
C PRO A 485 -44.78 1.32 -9.05
N ASP A 486 -45.74 1.18 -9.96
CA ASP A 486 -47.15 1.00 -9.61
C ASP A 486 -47.54 -0.48 -9.50
N ALA A 487 -47.23 -1.10 -8.36
CA ALA A 487 -47.54 -2.51 -8.07
C ALA A 487 -49.05 -2.83 -8.03
N ASP A 488 -49.89 -1.82 -7.70
CA ASP A 488 -51.34 -1.97 -7.64
C ASP A 488 -51.97 -2.19 -9.03
N GLU A 489 -51.29 -1.76 -10.09
CA GLU A 489 -51.74 -1.88 -11.49
C GLU A 489 -51.26 -3.19 -12.15
N LEU A 490 -50.50 -4.02 -11.41
CA LEU A 490 -49.91 -5.25 -11.93
C LEU A 490 -50.97 -6.27 -12.36
N ASP A 491 -52.02 -6.46 -11.58
CA ASP A 491 -53.05 -7.44 -11.88
C ASP A 491 -53.81 -7.06 -13.16
N GLU A 492 -54.15 -5.77 -13.33
CA GLU A 492 -54.77 -5.24 -14.55
C GLU A 492 -53.83 -5.38 -15.76
N ALA A 493 -52.53 -5.11 -15.57
CA ALA A 493 -51.53 -5.30 -16.62
C ALA A 493 -51.40 -6.77 -17.05
N LEU A 494 -51.46 -7.73 -16.12
CA LEU A 494 -51.42 -9.17 -16.43
C LEU A 494 -52.72 -9.65 -17.08
N GLU A 495 -53.90 -9.17 -16.65
CA GLU A 495 -55.19 -9.50 -17.29
C GLU A 495 -55.24 -9.08 -18.77
N GLU A 496 -54.54 -8.01 -19.15
CA GLU A 496 -54.44 -7.56 -20.55
C GLU A 496 -53.29 -8.20 -21.34
N ALA A 497 -52.37 -8.93 -20.69
CA ALA A 497 -51.26 -9.57 -21.36
C ALA A 497 -51.65 -10.53 -22.51
N PRO A 498 -52.76 -11.31 -22.43
CA PRO A 498 -53.23 -12.12 -23.55
C PRO A 498 -53.57 -11.32 -24.81
N GLU A 499 -54.12 -10.11 -24.66
CA GLU A 499 -54.43 -9.24 -25.80
C GLU A 499 -53.14 -8.65 -26.39
N VAL A 500 -52.21 -8.21 -25.53
CA VAL A 500 -50.91 -7.70 -25.97
C VAL A 500 -50.13 -8.76 -26.75
N LEU A 501 -50.11 -10.01 -26.27
CA LEU A 501 -49.46 -11.14 -26.94
C LEU A 501 -50.01 -11.36 -28.36
N ARG A 502 -51.34 -11.35 -28.54
CA ARG A 502 -51.96 -11.52 -29.88
C ARG A 502 -51.65 -10.35 -30.81
N GLN A 503 -51.73 -9.12 -30.31
CA GLN A 503 -51.44 -7.93 -31.12
C GLN A 503 -49.98 -7.89 -31.60
N VAL A 504 -49.04 -8.32 -30.76
CA VAL A 504 -47.61 -8.38 -31.13
C VAL A 504 -47.34 -9.55 -32.08
N ALA A 505 -48.04 -10.68 -31.93
CA ALA A 505 -47.90 -11.83 -32.84
C ALA A 505 -48.45 -11.57 -34.26
N ASP A 506 -49.41 -10.66 -34.40
CA ASP A 506 -50.10 -10.34 -35.67
C ASP A 506 -49.53 -9.08 -36.38
N ALA A 507 -48.59 -8.38 -35.75
CA ALA A 507 -47.91 -7.19 -36.27
C ALA A 507 -46.67 -7.55 -37.10
#